data_AF-A0A2N1TTQ8-F1
#
_entry.id   AF-A0A2N1TTQ8-F1
#
_cell.length_a   1.000
_cell.length_b   1.000
_cell.length_c   1.000
_cell.angle_alpha   90.00
_cell.angle_beta   90.00
_cell.angle_gamma   90.00
#
_symmetry.space_group_name_H-M   'P 1'
#
loop_
_entity.id
_entity.type
_entity.pdbx_description
1 polymer ?
#
loop_
_entity_poly.entity_id
_entity_poly.type
_entity_poly.pdbx_seq_one_letter_code
_entity_poly.pdbx_strand_id
1 'polypeptide(L)'
;MLSGKKLIVFLLAFASLYMPPALQAQDQVQFGYVNLAEAVLLHPLMKDFDARPRRFRITAIKGDAEKVRTQNLAKIKDEMGQAQKTLKQLEEDRRKEESEYTKQLQNLIKQKNTSPKAGEISMEKYNEERKSVDLEFTRKLRALRTEIQKVQNSIAKLNLESEYAEHASHEESQKVFSLILDELYEAVDAVAKFYKIPFVFNSSFEFSRSANEVTITNPMPEFFKDLDYRLSEDPEGKLTVAASIRGWLDLKNNNLVNCGDPRLTNFVIKGGVNMTPAVVDYIYQKHEISKSHRDFIQDYFRKVGSDK
;
A
#
# COMPACT_ATOMS: atom_id res chain seq x y z
N MET A 1 -36.66 65.11 -43.54
CA MET A 1 -35.21 65.14 -43.83
C MET A 1 -34.44 65.26 -42.53
N LEU A 2 -33.97 64.14 -41.97
CA LEU A 2 -33.08 64.15 -40.81
C LEU A 2 -31.70 64.62 -41.28
N SER A 3 -31.24 65.78 -40.79
CA SER A 3 -29.89 66.29 -41.01
C SER A 3 -28.86 65.20 -40.71
N GLY A 4 -27.87 65.01 -41.59
CA GLY A 4 -26.87 63.93 -41.48
C GLY A 4 -26.16 63.87 -40.12
N LYS A 5 -26.09 64.98 -39.38
CA LYS A 5 -25.58 65.01 -38.00
C LYS A 5 -26.49 64.29 -37.01
N LYS A 6 -27.81 64.36 -37.17
CA LYS A 6 -28.79 63.66 -36.32
C LYS A 6 -28.81 62.16 -36.59
N LEU A 7 -28.58 61.75 -37.83
CA LEU A 7 -28.48 60.33 -38.20
C LEU A 7 -27.23 59.66 -37.58
N ILE A 8 -26.09 60.38 -37.57
CA ILE A 8 -24.85 59.89 -36.97
C ILE A 8 -24.97 59.75 -35.45
N VAL A 9 -25.61 60.72 -34.77
CA VAL A 9 -25.87 60.62 -33.32
C VAL A 9 -26.83 59.47 -33.00
N PHE A 10 -27.85 59.24 -33.83
CA PHE A 10 -28.77 58.12 -33.66
C PHE A 10 -28.09 56.76 -33.87
N LEU A 11 -27.19 56.65 -34.86
CA LEU A 11 -26.40 55.43 -35.10
C LEU A 11 -25.38 55.15 -33.98
N LEU A 12 -24.74 56.19 -33.43
CA LEU A 12 -23.85 56.06 -32.27
C LEU A 12 -24.61 55.66 -30.99
N ALA A 13 -25.81 56.20 -30.78
CA ALA A 13 -26.66 55.83 -29.64
C ALA A 13 -27.23 54.41 -29.76
N PHE A 14 -27.52 53.92 -30.96
CA PHE A 14 -27.91 52.52 -31.18
C PHE A 14 -26.73 51.56 -31.06
N ALA A 15 -25.53 51.96 -31.49
CA ALA A 15 -24.32 51.14 -31.34
C ALA A 15 -23.89 50.97 -29.87
N SER A 16 -24.14 51.96 -29.01
CA SER A 16 -23.89 51.83 -27.56
C SER A 16 -24.95 51.02 -26.82
N LEU A 17 -26.18 50.91 -27.35
CA LEU A 17 -27.25 50.05 -26.82
C LEU A 17 -27.08 48.57 -27.19
N TYR A 18 -26.23 48.26 -28.19
CA TYR A 18 -25.96 46.90 -28.68
C TYR A 18 -24.53 46.43 -28.39
N MET A 19 -23.78 47.10 -27.51
CA MET A 19 -22.65 46.42 -26.90
C MET A 19 -23.22 45.40 -25.90
N PRO A 20 -23.09 44.08 -26.14
CA PRO A 20 -23.31 43.13 -25.06
C PRO A 20 -22.44 43.58 -23.89
N PRO A 21 -22.92 43.51 -22.63
CA PRO A 21 -22.01 43.70 -21.51
C PRO A 21 -20.83 42.79 -21.81
N ALA A 22 -19.62 43.36 -21.88
CA ALA A 22 -18.42 42.57 -21.94
C ALA A 22 -18.58 41.57 -20.80
N LEU A 23 -18.85 40.30 -21.14
CA LEU A 23 -18.83 39.22 -20.18
C LEU A 23 -17.48 39.39 -19.55
N GLN A 24 -17.47 39.89 -18.30
CA GLN A 24 -16.28 39.81 -17.49
C GLN A 24 -15.93 38.33 -17.61
N ALA A 25 -14.81 38.04 -18.28
CA ALA A 25 -14.13 36.79 -18.08
C ALA A 25 -13.77 36.83 -16.60
N GLN A 26 -14.71 36.43 -15.74
CA GLN A 26 -14.36 35.83 -14.50
C GLN A 26 -13.39 34.75 -14.93
N ASP A 27 -12.15 34.84 -14.46
CA ASP A 27 -11.21 33.73 -14.45
C ASP A 27 -11.85 32.61 -13.64
N GLN A 28 -12.86 31.97 -14.23
CA GLN A 28 -13.63 30.91 -13.65
C GLN A 28 -12.68 29.74 -13.75
N VAL A 29 -12.07 29.40 -12.62
CA VAL A 29 -11.13 28.29 -12.51
C VAL A 29 -11.77 27.07 -13.17
N GLN A 30 -11.24 26.67 -14.32
CA GLN A 30 -11.85 25.65 -15.17
C GLN A 30 -11.66 24.24 -14.61
N PHE A 31 -10.71 24.05 -13.68
CA PHE A 31 -10.43 22.76 -13.08
C PHE A 31 -9.79 22.88 -11.70
N GLY A 32 -10.04 21.87 -10.86
CA GLY A 32 -9.41 21.69 -9.57
C GLY A 32 -8.53 20.44 -9.54
N TYR A 33 -7.77 20.29 -8.47
CA TYR A 33 -7.01 19.06 -8.23
C TYR A 33 -7.02 18.67 -6.75
N VAL A 34 -6.92 17.37 -6.50
CA VAL A 34 -6.89 16.77 -5.17
C VAL A 34 -5.74 15.77 -5.10
N ASN A 35 -4.89 15.87 -4.10
CA ASN A 35 -3.90 14.85 -3.82
C ASN A 35 -4.56 13.72 -3.04
N LEU A 36 -5.10 12.72 -3.77
CA LEU A 36 -5.84 11.63 -3.14
C LEU A 36 -4.96 10.79 -2.21
N ALA A 37 -3.68 10.59 -2.52
CA ALA A 37 -2.78 9.88 -1.61
C ALA A 37 -2.63 10.59 -0.26
N GLU A 38 -2.43 11.91 -0.27
CA GLU A 38 -2.35 12.67 0.98
C GLU A 38 -3.69 12.68 1.71
N ALA A 39 -4.81 12.82 0.98
CA ALA A 39 -6.14 12.75 1.57
C ALA A 39 -6.46 11.37 2.19
N VAL A 40 -6.03 10.27 1.56
CA VAL A 40 -6.11 8.91 2.11
C VAL A 40 -5.33 8.84 3.41
N LEU A 41 -4.07 9.27 3.42
CA LEU A 41 -3.20 9.20 4.60
C LEU A 41 -3.68 10.04 5.79
N LEU A 42 -4.44 11.10 5.52
CA LEU A 42 -5.06 11.96 6.52
C LEU A 42 -6.46 11.48 6.94
N HIS A 43 -7.01 10.43 6.32
CA HIS A 43 -8.37 9.97 6.63
C HIS A 43 -8.47 9.45 8.08
N PRO A 44 -9.58 9.68 8.83
CA PRO A 44 -9.75 9.21 10.21
C PRO A 44 -9.48 7.71 10.44
N LEU A 45 -9.88 6.86 9.49
CA LEU A 45 -9.60 5.41 9.53
C LEU A 45 -8.10 5.07 9.52
N MET A 46 -7.24 5.97 9.03
CA MET A 46 -5.79 5.75 9.05
C MET A 46 -5.23 5.69 10.47
N LYS A 47 -5.93 6.13 11.51
CA LYS A 47 -5.51 5.92 12.90
C LYS A 47 -5.27 4.45 13.25
N ASP A 48 -5.96 3.54 12.57
CA ASP A 48 -5.83 2.10 12.80
C ASP A 48 -4.83 1.44 11.84
N PHE A 49 -4.17 2.20 10.96
CA PHE A 49 -3.19 1.67 10.03
C PHE A 49 -1.80 1.54 10.68
N ASP A 50 -1.18 0.38 10.52
CA ASP A 50 0.20 0.15 10.98
C ASP A 50 1.15 0.15 9.78
N ALA A 51 2.11 1.08 9.79
CA ALA A 51 3.06 1.30 8.71
C ALA A 51 4.09 0.17 8.56
N ARG A 52 4.34 -0.62 9.63
CA ARG A 52 5.32 -1.71 9.60
C ARG A 52 4.82 -2.92 8.81
N PRO A 53 3.67 -3.54 9.15
CA PRO A 53 3.05 -4.58 8.32
C PRO A 53 2.26 -4.00 7.13
N ARG A 54 2.03 -2.68 7.10
CA ARG A 54 1.24 -1.96 6.07
C ARG A 54 -0.18 -2.48 5.96
N ARG A 55 -0.80 -2.66 7.10
CA ARG A 55 -2.13 -3.26 7.28
C ARG A 55 -2.89 -2.47 8.33
N PHE A 56 -4.21 -2.45 8.18
CA PHE A 56 -5.06 -1.95 9.25
C PHE A 56 -5.10 -2.94 10.40
N ARG A 57 -5.29 -2.45 11.62
CA ARG A 57 -5.68 -3.28 12.77
C ARG A 57 -7.07 -3.84 12.53
N ILE A 58 -7.36 -5.02 13.08
CA ILE A 58 -8.69 -5.65 12.95
C ILE A 58 -9.79 -4.74 13.52
N THR A 59 -9.46 -3.85 14.47
CA THR A 59 -10.36 -2.82 15.02
C THR A 59 -10.91 -1.86 13.96
N ALA A 60 -10.22 -1.68 12.83
CA ALA A 60 -10.71 -0.85 11.72
C ALA A 60 -11.86 -1.49 10.95
N ILE A 61 -12.03 -2.81 11.05
CA ILE A 61 -13.06 -3.57 10.34
C ILE A 61 -14.29 -3.67 11.24
N LYS A 62 -15.47 -3.33 10.70
CA LYS A 62 -16.74 -3.53 11.42
C LYS A 62 -16.94 -5.03 11.70
N GLY A 63 -16.92 -5.42 12.97
CA GLY A 63 -17.13 -6.81 13.39
C GLY A 63 -16.61 -7.11 14.79
N ASP A 64 -16.73 -8.37 15.19
CA ASP A 64 -16.14 -8.87 16.45
C ASP A 64 -14.64 -9.11 16.24
N ALA A 65 -13.85 -8.07 16.51
CA ALA A 65 -12.40 -8.08 16.31
C ALA A 65 -11.71 -9.21 17.10
N GLU A 66 -12.22 -9.57 18.28
CA GLU A 66 -11.63 -10.60 19.12
C GLU A 66 -11.89 -12.00 18.57
N LYS A 67 -13.09 -12.23 18.03
CA LYS A 67 -13.40 -13.47 17.31
C LYS A 67 -12.53 -13.62 16.05
N VAL A 68 -12.38 -12.56 15.25
CA VAL A 68 -11.54 -12.59 14.03
C VAL A 68 -10.07 -12.84 14.38
N ARG A 69 -9.55 -12.17 15.41
CA ARG A 69 -8.19 -12.38 15.93
C ARG A 69 -7.97 -13.84 16.35
N THR A 70 -8.91 -14.41 17.10
CA THR A 70 -8.83 -15.79 17.59
C THR A 70 -8.87 -16.80 16.44
N GLN A 71 -9.71 -16.57 15.43
CA GLN A 71 -9.77 -17.39 14.22
C GLN A 71 -8.49 -17.31 13.40
N ASN A 72 -7.91 -16.12 13.23
CA ASN A 72 -6.64 -15.94 12.53
C ASN A 72 -5.49 -16.65 13.24
N LEU A 73 -5.39 -16.52 14.56
CA LEU A 73 -4.39 -17.23 15.36
C LEU A 73 -4.55 -18.75 15.26
N ALA A 74 -5.77 -19.27 15.31
CA ALA A 74 -6.04 -20.69 15.16
C ALA A 74 -5.62 -21.20 13.77
N LYS A 75 -5.99 -20.48 12.71
CA LYS A 75 -5.63 -20.81 11.32
C LYS A 75 -4.11 -20.82 11.13
N ILE A 76 -3.40 -19.78 11.58
CA ILE A 76 -1.94 -19.69 11.47
C ILE A 76 -1.28 -20.83 12.25
N LYS A 77 -1.78 -21.16 13.44
CA LYS A 77 -1.27 -22.27 14.24
C LYS A 77 -1.45 -23.62 13.55
N ASP A 78 -2.60 -23.85 12.92
CA ASP A 78 -2.88 -25.08 12.18
C ASP A 78 -1.98 -25.20 10.94
N GLU A 79 -1.86 -24.14 10.14
CA GLU A 79 -0.99 -24.09 8.96
C GLU A 79 0.49 -24.26 9.35
N MET A 80 0.92 -23.65 10.46
CA MET A 80 2.25 -23.83 11.02
C MET A 80 2.49 -25.29 11.43
N GLY A 81 1.52 -25.91 12.10
CA GLY A 81 1.59 -27.32 12.49
C GLY A 81 1.70 -28.26 11.29
N GLN A 82 0.98 -27.96 10.20
CA GLN A 82 1.09 -28.71 8.94
C GLN A 82 2.47 -28.52 8.29
N ALA A 83 2.95 -27.28 8.18
CA ALA A 83 4.25 -26.98 7.60
C ALA A 83 5.40 -27.65 8.39
N GLN A 84 5.34 -27.65 9.72
CA GLN A 84 6.32 -28.34 10.56
C GLN A 84 6.29 -29.86 10.39
N LYS A 85 5.11 -30.47 10.21
CA LYS A 85 4.99 -31.91 9.90
C LYS A 85 5.61 -32.23 8.54
N THR A 86 5.31 -31.43 7.52
CA THR A 86 5.91 -31.58 6.18
C THR A 86 7.42 -31.44 6.21
N LEU A 87 7.95 -30.47 6.96
CA LEU A 87 9.39 -30.29 7.12
C LEU A 87 10.05 -31.53 7.73
N LYS A 88 9.48 -32.08 8.81
CA LYS A 88 9.97 -33.31 9.43
C LYS A 88 9.97 -34.49 8.45
N GLN A 89 8.89 -34.66 7.69
CA GLN A 89 8.81 -35.71 6.68
C GLN A 89 9.91 -35.57 5.61
N LEU A 90 10.11 -34.37 5.08
CA LEU A 90 11.16 -34.10 4.08
C LEU A 90 12.57 -34.32 4.64
N GLU A 91 12.81 -33.97 5.90
CA GLU A 91 14.08 -34.25 6.57
C GLU A 91 14.32 -35.75 6.78
N GLU A 92 13.28 -36.51 7.12
CA GLU A 92 13.34 -37.97 7.19
C GLU A 92 13.62 -38.60 5.83
N ASP A 93 12.94 -38.14 4.78
CA ASP A 93 13.14 -38.64 3.41
C ASP A 93 14.56 -38.32 2.90
N ARG A 94 15.10 -37.15 3.27
CA ARG A 94 16.51 -36.81 3.02
C ARG A 94 17.46 -37.80 3.70
N ARG A 95 17.23 -38.14 4.96
CA ARG A 95 18.06 -39.12 5.69
C ARG A 95 17.93 -40.53 5.09
N LYS A 96 16.74 -40.91 4.63
CA LYS A 96 16.52 -42.20 3.94
C LYS A 96 17.30 -42.26 2.63
N GLU A 97 17.23 -41.22 1.80
CA GLU A 97 18.01 -41.15 0.55
C GLU A 97 19.53 -41.15 0.79
N GLU A 98 20.03 -40.46 1.83
CA GLU A 98 21.44 -40.53 2.24
C GLU A 98 21.85 -41.96 2.66
N SER A 99 20.98 -42.68 3.37
CA SER A 99 21.20 -44.07 3.76
C SER A 99 21.16 -45.03 2.55
N GLU A 100 20.19 -44.85 1.65
CA GLU A 100 20.02 -45.61 0.41
C GLU A 100 21.26 -45.48 -0.48
N TYR A 101 21.73 -44.25 -0.70
CA TYR A 101 22.96 -43.96 -1.45
C TYR A 101 24.17 -44.67 -0.85
N THR A 102 24.33 -44.61 0.48
CA THR A 102 25.43 -45.29 1.18
C THR A 102 25.37 -46.82 0.97
N LYS A 103 24.17 -47.41 1.02
CA LYS A 103 23.97 -48.84 0.75
C LYS A 103 24.28 -49.20 -0.71
N GLN A 104 23.84 -48.39 -1.66
CA GLN A 104 24.12 -48.60 -3.10
C GLN A 104 25.63 -48.57 -3.37
N LEU A 105 26.36 -47.60 -2.82
CA LEU A 105 27.82 -47.54 -2.93
C LEU A 105 28.51 -48.74 -2.29
N GLN A 106 28.09 -49.15 -1.09
CA GLN A 106 28.65 -50.34 -0.43
C GLN A 106 28.42 -51.61 -1.25
N ASN A 107 27.24 -51.75 -1.86
CA ASN A 107 26.92 -52.90 -2.72
C ASN A 107 27.76 -52.92 -4.00
N LEU A 108 27.97 -51.77 -4.65
CA LEU A 108 28.86 -51.64 -5.81
C LEU A 108 30.30 -52.02 -5.45
N ILE A 109 30.81 -51.56 -4.30
CA ILE A 109 32.15 -51.91 -3.82
C ILE A 109 32.27 -53.42 -3.53
N LYS A 110 31.26 -54.01 -2.89
CA LYS A 110 31.24 -55.46 -2.63
C LYS A 110 31.23 -56.26 -3.92
N GLN A 111 30.37 -55.92 -4.88
CA GLN A 111 30.30 -56.59 -6.19
C GLN A 111 31.64 -56.55 -6.94
N LYS A 112 32.33 -55.41 -6.90
CA LYS A 112 33.70 -55.29 -7.43
C LYS A 112 34.67 -56.28 -6.76
N ASN A 113 34.60 -56.41 -5.44
CA ASN A 113 35.55 -57.21 -4.66
C ASN A 113 35.25 -58.73 -4.67
N THR A 114 34.01 -59.15 -4.90
CA THR A 114 33.60 -60.57 -4.88
C THR A 114 33.45 -61.22 -6.26
N SER A 115 33.67 -60.50 -7.36
CA SER A 115 33.55 -61.09 -8.70
C SER A 115 34.68 -62.13 -8.93
N PRO A 116 34.37 -63.42 -9.17
CA PRO A 116 35.39 -64.44 -9.43
C PRO A 116 36.10 -64.14 -10.76
N LYS A 117 37.36 -64.57 -10.86
CA LYS A 117 38.35 -64.34 -11.93
C LYS A 117 37.95 -64.72 -13.39
N ALA A 118 36.66 -64.77 -13.76
CA ALA A 118 36.18 -65.05 -15.12
C ALA A 118 35.05 -64.11 -15.60
N GLY A 119 34.71 -63.05 -14.85
CA GLY A 119 33.66 -62.10 -15.21
C GLY A 119 33.84 -60.75 -14.51
N GLU A 120 35.01 -60.12 -14.69
CA GLU A 120 35.28 -58.77 -14.19
C GLU A 120 34.19 -57.81 -14.66
N ILE A 121 33.50 -57.13 -13.74
CA ILE A 121 32.91 -55.84 -14.07
C ILE A 121 34.10 -54.98 -14.51
N SER A 122 34.19 -54.63 -15.80
CA SER A 122 35.28 -53.77 -16.27
C SER A 122 35.32 -52.51 -15.41
N MET A 123 36.51 -51.98 -15.16
CA MET A 123 36.63 -50.72 -14.40
C MET A 123 35.79 -49.59 -15.01
N GLU A 124 35.54 -49.61 -16.32
CA GLU A 124 34.60 -48.66 -16.96
C GLU A 124 33.17 -48.89 -16.49
N LYS A 125 32.66 -50.13 -16.50
CA LYS A 125 31.29 -50.43 -16.06
C LYS A 125 31.06 -50.07 -14.58
N TYR A 126 32.02 -50.35 -13.71
CA TYR A 126 31.95 -49.92 -12.29
C TYR A 126 31.90 -48.38 -12.17
N ASN A 127 32.75 -47.68 -12.92
CA ASN A 127 32.79 -46.21 -12.90
C ASN A 127 31.50 -45.60 -13.46
N GLU A 128 30.91 -46.19 -14.49
CA GLU A 128 29.63 -45.76 -15.06
C GLU A 128 28.47 -45.95 -14.08
N GLU A 129 28.36 -47.13 -13.45
CA GLU A 129 27.32 -47.41 -12.45
C GLU A 129 27.46 -46.49 -11.23
N ARG A 130 28.68 -46.28 -10.74
CA ARG A 130 28.93 -45.32 -9.66
C ARG A 130 28.52 -43.90 -10.06
N LYS A 131 28.91 -43.45 -11.25
CA LYS A 131 28.55 -42.11 -11.76
C LYS A 131 27.02 -41.95 -11.87
N SER A 132 26.32 -43.01 -12.30
CA SER A 132 24.85 -43.02 -12.36
C SER A 132 24.22 -42.85 -10.99
N VAL A 133 24.69 -43.62 -9.99
CA VAL A 133 24.24 -43.52 -8.59
C VAL A 133 24.52 -42.14 -8.01
N ASP A 134 25.72 -41.58 -8.23
CA ASP A 134 26.10 -40.24 -7.77
C ASP A 134 25.19 -39.17 -8.39
N LEU A 135 24.88 -39.28 -9.69
CA LEU A 135 24.00 -38.36 -10.40
C LEU A 135 22.56 -38.43 -9.89
N GLU A 136 22.02 -39.65 -9.70
CA GLU A 136 20.66 -39.85 -9.20
C GLU A 136 20.51 -39.29 -7.78
N PHE A 137 21.44 -39.63 -6.88
CA PHE A 137 21.47 -39.11 -5.51
C PHE A 137 21.56 -37.59 -5.50
N THR A 138 22.47 -37.00 -6.29
CA THR A 138 22.61 -35.53 -6.37
C THR A 138 21.31 -34.87 -6.84
N ARG A 139 20.63 -35.46 -7.83
CA ARG A 139 19.35 -34.94 -8.34
C ARG A 139 18.27 -34.99 -7.25
N LYS A 140 18.10 -36.12 -6.57
CA LYS A 140 17.11 -36.28 -5.49
C LYS A 140 17.40 -35.36 -4.32
N LEU A 141 18.65 -35.26 -3.89
CA LEU A 141 19.07 -34.39 -2.79
C LEU A 141 18.84 -32.91 -3.12
N ARG A 142 19.09 -32.48 -4.35
CA ARG A 142 18.77 -31.12 -4.80
C ARG A 142 17.27 -30.85 -4.73
N ALA A 143 16.44 -31.77 -5.23
CA ALA A 143 14.99 -31.63 -5.17
C ALA A 143 14.47 -31.52 -3.73
N LEU A 144 14.94 -32.40 -2.84
CA LEU A 144 14.58 -32.36 -1.41
C LEU A 144 15.03 -31.06 -0.74
N ARG A 145 16.24 -30.56 -1.04
CA ARG A 145 16.72 -29.26 -0.50
C ARG A 145 15.83 -28.10 -0.95
N THR A 146 15.40 -28.10 -2.21
CA THR A 146 14.49 -27.06 -2.72
C THR A 146 13.15 -27.08 -1.99
N GLU A 147 12.55 -28.26 -1.80
CA GLU A 147 11.28 -28.38 -1.07
C GLU A 147 11.44 -28.02 0.41
N ILE A 148 12.51 -28.46 1.07
CA ILE A 148 12.83 -28.07 2.46
C ILE A 148 12.93 -26.55 2.58
N GLN A 149 13.68 -25.89 1.69
CA GLN A 149 13.81 -24.44 1.70
C GLN A 149 12.47 -23.73 1.50
N LYS A 150 11.62 -24.26 0.60
CA LYS A 150 10.28 -23.71 0.34
C LYS A 150 9.40 -23.78 1.59
N VAL A 151 9.42 -24.92 2.29
CA VAL A 151 8.66 -25.11 3.55
C VAL A 151 9.23 -24.21 4.66
N GLN A 152 10.55 -24.10 4.79
CA GLN A 152 11.20 -23.19 5.75
C GLN A 152 10.82 -21.72 5.49
N ASN A 153 10.80 -21.29 4.23
CA ASN A 153 10.34 -19.95 3.87
C ASN A 153 8.85 -19.75 4.20
N SER A 154 8.02 -20.77 4.01
CA SER A 154 6.60 -20.73 4.41
C SER A 154 6.45 -20.61 5.93
N ILE A 155 7.25 -21.34 6.71
CA ILE A 155 7.26 -21.24 8.18
C ILE A 155 7.69 -19.84 8.61
N ALA A 156 8.75 -19.28 8.01
CA ALA A 156 9.19 -17.92 8.31
C ALA A 156 8.09 -16.88 8.00
N LYS A 157 7.39 -17.04 6.88
CA LYS A 157 6.25 -16.19 6.51
C LYS A 157 5.10 -16.33 7.51
N LEU A 158 4.73 -17.54 7.91
CA LEU A 158 3.66 -17.77 8.88
C LEU A 158 4.01 -17.24 10.28
N ASN A 159 5.29 -17.28 10.69
CA ASN A 159 5.75 -16.66 11.93
C ASN A 159 5.56 -15.14 11.88
N LEU A 160 5.96 -14.51 10.77
CA LEU A 160 5.76 -13.08 10.55
C LEU A 160 4.26 -12.72 10.50
N GLU A 161 3.42 -13.55 9.89
CA GLU A 161 1.96 -13.36 9.90
C GLU A 161 1.36 -13.53 11.31
N SER A 162 1.93 -14.42 12.15
CA SER A 162 1.52 -14.56 13.55
C SER A 162 1.82 -13.30 14.36
N GLU A 163 2.91 -12.59 14.07
CA GLU A 163 3.22 -11.30 14.70
C GLU A 163 2.19 -10.23 14.34
N TYR A 164 1.47 -10.41 13.22
CA TYR A 164 0.45 -9.50 12.72
C TYR A 164 -0.97 -10.05 12.91
N ALA A 165 -1.18 -10.93 13.88
CA ALA A 165 -2.49 -11.51 14.16
C ALA A 165 -3.53 -10.47 14.62
N GLU A 166 -3.09 -9.31 15.11
CA GLU A 166 -3.95 -8.18 15.47
C GLU A 166 -4.29 -7.28 14.27
N HIS A 167 -3.73 -7.59 13.10
CA HIS A 167 -3.93 -6.87 11.85
C HIS A 167 -4.87 -7.62 10.92
N ALA A 168 -5.58 -6.82 10.12
CA ALA A 168 -6.40 -7.27 9.01
C ALA A 168 -5.54 -8.05 8.01
N SER A 169 -6.17 -8.99 7.30
CA SER A 169 -5.56 -9.58 6.11
C SER A 169 -5.26 -8.52 5.04
N HIS A 170 -4.48 -8.89 4.02
CA HIS A 170 -4.22 -8.00 2.88
C HIS A 170 -5.52 -7.62 2.15
N GLU A 171 -6.41 -8.59 1.93
CA GLU A 171 -7.70 -8.38 1.28
C GLU A 171 -8.60 -7.45 2.10
N GLU A 172 -8.66 -7.64 3.41
CA GLU A 172 -9.43 -6.76 4.29
C GLU A 172 -8.84 -5.35 4.37
N SER A 173 -7.52 -5.23 4.41
CA SER A 173 -6.86 -3.93 4.34
C SER A 173 -7.18 -3.18 3.04
N GLN A 174 -7.24 -3.89 1.91
CA GLN A 174 -7.69 -3.33 0.63
C GLN A 174 -9.14 -2.86 0.69
N LYS A 175 -10.04 -3.62 1.33
CA LYS A 175 -11.43 -3.21 1.53
C LYS A 175 -11.53 -1.90 2.34
N VAL A 176 -10.72 -1.76 3.39
CA VAL A 176 -10.67 -0.51 4.17
C VAL A 176 -10.19 0.66 3.30
N PHE A 177 -9.14 0.46 2.49
CA PHE A 177 -8.71 1.49 1.53
C PHE A 177 -9.79 1.87 0.51
N SER A 178 -10.54 0.89 0.00
CA SER A 178 -11.66 1.18 -0.92
C SER A 178 -12.76 1.99 -0.24
N LEU A 179 -13.11 1.68 1.02
CA LEU A 179 -14.06 2.48 1.80
C LEU A 179 -13.59 3.92 2.00
N ILE A 180 -12.31 4.11 2.33
CA ILE A 180 -11.69 5.45 2.43
C ILE A 180 -11.85 6.18 1.08
N LEU A 181 -11.52 5.53 -0.03
CA LEU A 181 -11.60 6.14 -1.35
C LEU A 181 -13.05 6.46 -1.76
N ASP A 182 -14.02 5.62 -1.42
CA ASP A 182 -15.44 5.91 -1.67
C ASP A 182 -15.87 7.20 -0.96
N GLU A 183 -15.51 7.35 0.32
CA GLU A 183 -15.79 8.57 1.07
C GLU A 183 -15.05 9.80 0.53
N LEU A 184 -13.78 9.64 0.14
CA LEU A 184 -13.01 10.72 -0.45
C LEU A 184 -13.60 11.19 -1.77
N TYR A 185 -14.04 10.28 -2.65
CA TYR A 185 -14.66 10.65 -3.92
C TYR A 185 -15.99 11.39 -3.71
N GLU A 186 -16.82 10.95 -2.75
CA GLU A 186 -18.02 11.67 -2.34
C GLU A 186 -17.68 13.10 -1.88
N ALA A 187 -16.62 13.25 -1.08
CA ALA A 187 -16.14 14.55 -0.61
C ALA A 187 -15.60 15.42 -1.76
N VAL A 188 -14.87 14.83 -2.72
CA VAL A 188 -14.42 15.53 -3.94
C VAL A 188 -15.62 16.10 -4.69
N ASP A 189 -16.67 15.30 -4.92
CA ASP A 189 -17.86 15.73 -5.65
C ASP A 189 -18.60 16.86 -4.92
N ALA A 190 -18.75 16.76 -3.60
CA ALA A 190 -19.38 17.79 -2.78
C ALA A 190 -18.61 19.12 -2.83
N VAL A 191 -17.28 19.07 -2.67
CA VAL A 191 -16.41 20.26 -2.69
C VAL A 191 -16.32 20.85 -4.10
N ALA A 192 -16.27 20.03 -5.14
CA ALA A 192 -16.30 20.48 -6.55
C ALA A 192 -17.57 21.26 -6.85
N LYS A 193 -18.73 20.73 -6.43
CA LYS A 193 -20.02 21.39 -6.57
C LYS A 193 -20.07 22.71 -5.81
N PHE A 194 -19.55 22.76 -4.59
CA PHE A 194 -19.49 23.99 -3.79
C PHE A 194 -18.64 25.08 -4.45
N TYR A 195 -17.45 24.72 -4.95
CA TYR A 195 -16.57 25.66 -5.65
C TYR A 195 -16.94 25.91 -7.12
N LYS A 196 -17.99 25.26 -7.63
CA LYS A 196 -18.42 25.31 -9.04
C LYS A 196 -17.29 24.91 -10.00
N ILE A 197 -16.51 23.92 -9.62
CA ILE A 197 -15.41 23.37 -10.41
C ILE A 197 -15.95 22.18 -11.23
N PRO A 198 -15.91 22.26 -12.57
CA PRO A 198 -16.50 21.22 -13.43
C PRO A 198 -15.62 19.97 -13.59
N PHE A 199 -14.31 20.09 -13.43
CA PHE A 199 -13.35 18.98 -13.58
C PHE A 199 -12.37 18.96 -12.41
N VAL A 200 -12.18 17.80 -11.79
CA VAL A 200 -11.19 17.60 -10.71
C VAL A 200 -10.24 16.46 -11.07
N PHE A 201 -8.94 16.71 -10.94
CA PHE A 201 -7.89 15.74 -11.24
C PHE A 201 -7.22 15.23 -9.96
N ASN A 202 -6.71 13.98 -9.99
CA ASN A 202 -5.90 13.46 -8.90
C ASN A 202 -4.43 13.89 -9.07
N SER A 203 -3.91 14.74 -8.19
CA SER A 203 -2.52 15.19 -8.26
C SER A 203 -1.51 14.22 -7.63
N SER A 204 -1.94 13.08 -7.08
CA SER A 204 -1.10 12.11 -6.36
C SER A 204 -0.42 11.06 -7.25
N PHE A 205 -0.19 11.38 -8.52
CA PHE A 205 0.32 10.44 -9.52
C PHE A 205 1.79 10.09 -9.30
N GLU A 206 2.13 8.80 -9.37
CA GLU A 206 3.52 8.35 -9.37
C GLU A 206 3.70 7.07 -10.19
N PHE A 207 4.84 6.96 -10.89
CA PHE A 207 5.13 5.87 -11.82
C PHE A 207 5.41 4.52 -11.15
N SER A 208 5.77 4.49 -9.85
CA SER A 208 5.94 3.23 -9.12
C SER A 208 5.85 3.41 -7.60
N ARG A 209 4.94 2.68 -6.94
CA ARG A 209 4.99 2.47 -5.49
C ARG A 209 5.94 1.32 -5.20
N SER A 210 7.03 1.59 -4.51
CA SER A 210 8.01 0.57 -4.12
C SER A 210 8.02 0.42 -2.61
N ALA A 211 8.10 -0.82 -2.16
CA ALA A 211 8.33 -1.10 -0.76
C ALA A 211 9.80 -0.82 -0.43
N ASN A 212 10.05 0.17 0.42
CA ASN A 212 11.34 0.41 1.04
C ASN A 212 11.26 0.16 2.56
N GLU A 213 12.41 -0.12 3.18
CA GLU A 213 12.51 -0.43 4.63
C GLU A 213 12.28 0.80 5.52
N VAL A 214 12.19 2.00 4.93
CA VAL A 214 11.98 3.25 5.67
C VAL A 214 10.53 3.31 6.17
N THR A 215 10.32 3.00 7.44
CA THR A 215 9.03 3.13 8.12
C THR A 215 9.10 4.18 9.22
N ILE A 216 8.06 4.99 9.35
CA ILE A 216 7.84 5.82 10.54
C ILE A 216 6.63 5.32 11.31
N THR A 217 6.55 5.67 12.58
CA THR A 217 5.32 5.50 13.36
C THR A 217 4.21 6.36 12.74
N ASN A 218 3.05 5.76 12.52
CA ASN A 218 1.87 6.46 12.04
C ASN A 218 1.46 7.54 13.07
N PRO A 219 1.45 8.84 12.70
CA PRO A 219 1.11 9.91 13.63
C PRO A 219 -0.40 10.10 13.81
N MET A 220 -1.24 9.50 12.95
CA MET A 220 -2.69 9.70 12.96
C MET A 220 -3.40 9.33 14.29
N PRO A 221 -3.03 8.24 15.01
CA PRO A 221 -3.63 7.94 16.31
C PRO A 221 -3.47 9.08 17.32
N GLU A 222 -2.24 9.61 17.47
CA GLU A 222 -1.95 10.71 18.38
C GLU A 222 -2.56 12.01 17.87
N PHE A 223 -2.51 12.24 16.55
CA PHE A 223 -3.11 13.40 15.93
C PHE A 223 -4.60 13.49 16.26
N PHE A 224 -5.38 12.42 16.12
CA PHE A 224 -6.83 12.47 16.38
C PHE A 224 -7.23 12.42 17.86
N LYS A 225 -6.30 12.03 18.74
CA LYS A 225 -6.59 11.86 20.17
C LYS A 225 -6.13 13.06 21.01
N ASP A 226 -4.93 13.55 20.75
CA ASP A 226 -4.18 14.40 21.69
C ASP A 226 -3.74 15.75 21.07
N LEU A 227 -4.24 16.13 19.89
CA LEU A 227 -3.82 17.38 19.23
C LEU A 227 -4.04 18.60 20.13
N ASP A 228 -5.22 18.73 20.73
CA ASP A 228 -5.56 19.89 21.57
C ASP A 228 -4.61 20.04 22.76
N TYR A 229 -4.24 18.91 23.37
CA TYR A 229 -3.24 18.85 24.43
C TYR A 229 -1.87 19.30 23.91
N ARG A 230 -1.39 18.73 22.79
CA ARG A 230 -0.08 19.07 22.21
C ARG A 230 0.04 20.50 21.72
N LEU A 231 -1.07 21.10 21.26
CA LEU A 231 -1.12 22.51 20.88
C LEU A 231 -1.15 23.44 22.10
N SER A 232 -1.56 22.95 23.27
CA SER A 232 -1.67 23.73 24.51
C SER A 232 -0.39 23.78 25.34
N GLU A 233 0.51 22.79 25.22
CA GLU A 233 1.71 22.69 26.06
C GLU A 233 2.89 23.55 25.61
N ASP A 234 3.08 23.81 24.30
CA ASP A 234 4.20 24.62 23.78
C ASP A 234 3.97 25.03 22.30
N PRO A 235 4.29 26.27 21.85
CA PRO A 235 4.45 26.58 20.43
C PRO A 235 5.32 25.60 19.61
N GLU A 236 6.31 24.93 20.23
CA GLU A 236 7.08 23.85 19.58
C GLU A 236 6.23 22.61 19.25
N GLY A 237 5.19 22.32 20.04
CA GLY A 237 4.32 21.15 19.84
C GLY A 237 3.61 21.17 18.48
N LYS A 238 3.23 22.37 17.99
CA LYS A 238 2.66 22.54 16.66
C LYS A 238 3.66 22.19 15.55
N LEU A 239 4.93 22.56 15.71
CA LEU A 239 6.00 22.25 14.76
C LEU A 239 6.30 20.74 14.74
N THR A 240 6.34 20.10 15.90
CA THR A 240 6.55 18.65 16.01
C THR A 240 5.45 17.87 15.30
N VAL A 241 4.17 18.20 15.56
CA VAL A 241 3.03 17.53 14.89
C VAL A 241 3.08 17.76 13.38
N ALA A 242 3.38 18.99 12.93
CA ALA A 242 3.49 19.31 11.51
C ALA A 242 4.64 18.52 10.83
N ALA A 243 5.77 18.36 11.51
CA ALA A 243 6.90 17.57 11.02
C ALA A 243 6.56 16.07 10.94
N SER A 244 5.88 15.52 11.94
CA SER A 244 5.44 14.12 11.93
C SER A 244 4.44 13.84 10.80
N ILE A 245 3.46 14.74 10.59
CA ILE A 245 2.52 14.64 9.47
C ILE A 245 3.25 14.77 8.14
N ARG A 246 4.19 15.70 8.00
CA ARG A 246 4.99 15.81 6.78
C ARG A 246 5.75 14.52 6.47
N GLY A 247 6.47 13.96 7.45
CA GLY A 247 7.16 12.68 7.26
C GLY A 247 6.20 11.54 6.86
N TRP A 248 4.99 11.53 7.41
CA TRP A 248 3.95 10.57 7.06
C TRP A 248 3.50 10.68 5.60
N LEU A 249 3.27 11.91 5.14
CA LEU A 249 2.86 12.21 3.77
C LEU A 249 3.99 12.04 2.74
N ASP A 250 5.24 12.28 3.14
CA ASP A 250 6.43 12.04 2.32
C ASP A 250 6.64 10.53 2.05
N LEU A 251 6.19 9.67 2.97
CA LEU A 251 6.23 8.21 2.83
C LEU A 251 4.99 7.60 2.16
N LYS A 252 4.17 8.42 1.47
CA LYS A 252 2.93 7.95 0.82
C LYS A 252 3.11 6.76 -0.12
N ASN A 253 4.21 6.69 -0.86
CA ASN A 253 4.46 5.56 -1.76
C ASN A 253 4.72 4.25 -1.01
N ASN A 254 5.36 4.35 0.16
CA ASN A 254 5.66 3.20 0.99
C ASN A 254 4.41 2.71 1.72
N ASN A 255 3.69 3.65 2.34
CA ASN A 255 2.50 3.38 3.16
C ASN A 255 1.33 2.86 2.32
N LEU A 256 1.18 3.37 1.09
CA LEU A 256 0.08 3.00 0.19
C LEU A 256 0.45 1.90 -0.82
N VAL A 257 1.58 1.20 -0.64
CA VAL A 257 1.99 0.11 -1.56
C VAL A 257 0.92 -0.98 -1.68
N ASN A 258 0.19 -1.24 -0.58
CA ASN A 258 -0.87 -2.25 -0.51
C ASN A 258 -2.24 -1.71 -0.95
N CYS A 259 -2.35 -0.42 -1.28
CA CYS A 259 -3.54 0.17 -1.88
C CYS A 259 -3.51 -0.08 -3.40
N GLY A 260 -4.10 -1.21 -3.81
CA GLY A 260 -4.21 -1.63 -5.20
C GLY A 260 -5.34 -0.94 -6.00
N ASP A 261 -6.02 0.05 -5.42
CA ASP A 261 -7.16 0.71 -6.05
C ASP A 261 -6.70 1.64 -7.20
N PRO A 262 -7.17 1.44 -8.44
CA PRO A 262 -6.76 2.24 -9.60
C PRO A 262 -7.10 3.74 -9.47
N ARG A 263 -8.05 4.10 -8.61
CA ARG A 263 -8.44 5.49 -8.36
C ARG A 263 -7.30 6.34 -7.78
N LEU A 264 -6.29 5.69 -7.19
CA LEU A 264 -5.12 6.35 -6.59
C LEU A 264 -4.03 6.70 -7.63
N THR A 265 -4.10 6.20 -8.87
CA THR A 265 -2.96 6.20 -9.83
C THR A 265 -3.17 7.03 -11.11
N ASN A 266 -4.19 7.90 -11.20
CA ASN A 266 -4.53 8.56 -12.47
C ASN A 266 -4.11 10.04 -12.56
N PHE A 267 -3.32 10.35 -13.60
CA PHE A 267 -3.00 11.60 -14.34
C PHE A 267 -2.77 12.95 -13.63
N VAL A 268 -1.72 13.69 -14.04
CA VAL A 268 -1.37 15.05 -13.57
C VAL A 268 -1.74 16.13 -14.58
N ILE A 269 -2.32 17.23 -14.09
CA ILE A 269 -2.39 18.53 -14.79
C ILE A 269 -1.73 19.60 -13.91
N LYS A 270 -0.99 20.54 -14.52
CA LYS A 270 -0.41 21.71 -13.84
C LYS A 270 -1.35 22.93 -14.00
N GLY A 271 -1.65 23.63 -12.90
CA GLY A 271 -2.63 24.71 -12.81
C GLY A 271 -3.86 24.33 -11.97
N GLY A 272 -4.86 25.21 -11.83
CA GLY A 272 -6.13 24.92 -11.13
C GLY A 272 -6.11 25.14 -9.61
N VAL A 273 -7.28 24.97 -8.97
CA VAL A 273 -7.44 25.15 -7.51
C VAL A 273 -7.11 23.86 -6.76
N ASN A 274 -6.23 23.94 -5.75
CA ASN A 274 -5.99 22.83 -4.83
C ASN A 274 -7.20 22.64 -3.91
N MET A 275 -7.92 21.54 -4.10
CA MET A 275 -9.09 21.19 -3.31
C MET A 275 -8.78 20.22 -2.18
N THR A 276 -7.56 19.65 -2.12
CA THR A 276 -7.11 18.71 -1.08
C THR A 276 -7.47 19.16 0.34
N PRO A 277 -7.14 20.39 0.79
CA PRO A 277 -7.49 20.82 2.14
C PRO A 277 -9.00 20.86 2.37
N ALA A 278 -9.79 21.31 1.41
CA ALA A 278 -11.25 21.39 1.54
C ALA A 278 -11.91 20.00 1.55
N VAL A 279 -11.36 19.05 0.79
CA VAL A 279 -11.81 17.64 0.80
C VAL A 279 -11.52 17.00 2.15
N VAL A 280 -10.32 17.18 2.71
CA VAL A 280 -9.99 16.66 4.05
C VAL A 280 -10.85 17.31 5.13
N ASP A 281 -11.10 18.63 5.03
CA ASP A 281 -12.00 19.33 5.96
C ASP A 281 -13.43 18.77 5.91
N TYR A 282 -13.96 18.52 4.71
CA TYR A 282 -15.28 17.90 4.54
C TYR A 282 -15.36 16.52 5.20
N ILE A 283 -14.34 15.68 5.03
CA ILE A 283 -14.24 14.38 5.71
C ILE A 283 -14.21 14.57 7.23
N TYR A 284 -13.40 15.50 7.73
CA TYR A 284 -13.30 15.76 9.17
C TYR A 284 -14.63 16.27 9.75
N GLN A 285 -15.38 17.08 9.00
CA GLN A 285 -16.73 17.49 9.38
C GLN A 285 -17.67 16.27 9.43
N LYS A 286 -17.64 15.38 8.43
CA LYS A 286 -18.46 14.16 8.36
C LYS A 286 -18.18 13.19 9.52
N HIS A 287 -16.94 13.13 10.00
CA HIS A 287 -16.50 12.29 11.11
C HIS A 287 -16.49 13.02 12.48
N GLU A 288 -17.13 14.20 12.57
CA GLU A 288 -17.23 14.99 13.81
C GLU A 288 -15.88 15.33 14.46
N ILE A 289 -14.81 15.39 13.66
CA ILE A 289 -13.48 15.76 14.12
C ILE A 289 -13.47 17.24 14.52
N SER A 290 -12.81 17.55 15.64
CA SER A 290 -12.88 18.87 16.26
C SER A 290 -12.30 19.97 15.36
N LYS A 291 -12.76 21.21 15.61
CA LYS A 291 -12.38 22.36 14.80
C LYS A 291 -10.86 22.62 14.81
N SER A 292 -10.17 22.36 15.92
CA SER A 292 -8.71 22.55 16.02
C SER A 292 -7.93 21.68 15.04
N HIS A 293 -8.33 20.42 14.85
CA HIS A 293 -7.72 19.51 13.87
C HIS A 293 -7.97 19.97 12.44
N ARG A 294 -9.19 20.45 12.16
CA ARG A 294 -9.56 21.03 10.87
C ARG A 294 -8.71 22.27 10.57
N ASP A 295 -8.68 23.23 11.50
CA ASP A 295 -7.90 24.46 11.38
C ASP A 295 -6.39 24.16 11.24
N PHE A 296 -5.88 23.16 11.97
CA PHE A 296 -4.49 22.70 11.84
C PHE A 296 -4.17 22.22 10.43
N ILE A 297 -4.99 21.34 9.86
CA ILE A 297 -4.76 20.80 8.51
C ILE A 297 -4.89 21.88 7.45
N GLN A 298 -5.85 22.81 7.60
CA GLN A 298 -5.95 23.97 6.71
C GLN A 298 -4.67 24.82 6.75
N ASP A 299 -4.15 25.11 7.95
CA ASP A 299 -2.91 25.87 8.14
C ASP A 299 -1.68 25.12 7.60
N TYR A 300 -1.62 23.81 7.79
CA TYR A 300 -0.57 22.94 7.26
C TYR A 300 -0.49 23.04 5.73
N PHE A 301 -1.62 22.83 5.03
CA PHE A 301 -1.64 22.91 3.57
C PHE A 301 -1.39 24.32 3.03
N ARG A 302 -1.78 25.37 3.76
CA ARG A 302 -1.43 26.76 3.39
C ARG A 302 0.07 27.02 3.50
N LYS A 303 0.72 26.53 4.54
CA LYS A 303 2.15 26.77 4.79
C LYS A 303 3.05 25.88 3.94
N VAL A 304 2.75 24.59 3.86
CA VAL A 304 3.55 23.62 3.08
C VAL A 304 3.25 23.73 1.59
N GLY A 305 2.04 24.14 1.20
CA GLY A 305 1.67 24.45 -0.18
C GLY A 305 2.21 25.78 -0.71
N SER A 306 2.77 26.64 0.16
CA SER A 306 3.36 27.94 -0.19
C SER A 306 4.82 27.87 -0.63
N ASP A 307 5.48 26.71 -0.54
CA ASP A 307 6.85 26.50 -1.04
C ASP A 307 6.87 26.13 -2.54
N LYS A 308 6.03 26.80 -3.35
CA LYS A 308 6.07 26.76 -4.81
C LYS A 308 6.08 28.17 -5.38
#